data_AF-A0A0D0KUU1-F1
#
_entry.id   AF-A0A0D0KUU1-F1
#
_cell.length_a   1.000
_cell.length_b   1.000
_cell.length_c   1.000
_cell.angle_alpha   90.00
_cell.angle_beta   90.00
_cell.angle_gamma   90.00
#
_symmetry.space_group_name_H-M   'P 1'
#
loop_
_entity.id
_entity.type
_entity.pdbx_description
1 polymer ?
#
loop_
_entity_poly.entity_id
_entity_poly.type
_entity_poly.pdbx_seq_one_letter_code
_entity_poly.pdbx_strand_id
1 'polypeptide(L)'
;MADLAEELNIGLPWMRQSLAEKGCPKLVPDLRAGLLNLYGDDTAERWLAAYRKWREEEPARKAAKRADDESRARFAREAEMTRINIEQRLIAEGQAAQAQHEADEAAFNAEAAKGWK
;
A
#
# COMPACT_ATOMS: atom_id res chain seq x y z
N MET A 1 -32.40 -11.15 -8.69
CA MET A 1 -30.93 -10.86 -8.85
C MET A 1 -30.63 -10.34 -10.25
N ALA A 2 -31.14 -10.98 -11.32
CA ALA A 2 -31.13 -10.38 -12.65
C ALA A 2 -31.92 -9.04 -12.65
N ASP A 3 -33.10 -9.04 -12.02
CA ASP A 3 -33.97 -7.85 -11.92
C ASP A 3 -33.29 -6.69 -11.18
N LEU A 4 -32.57 -6.98 -10.09
CA LEU A 4 -31.78 -5.99 -9.36
C LEU A 4 -30.64 -5.39 -10.19
N ALA A 5 -30.02 -6.19 -11.06
CA ALA A 5 -28.98 -5.69 -11.95
C ALA A 5 -29.57 -4.80 -13.06
N GLU A 6 -30.75 -5.15 -13.56
CA GLU A 6 -31.52 -4.35 -14.51
C GLU A 6 -31.95 -3.01 -13.90
N GLU A 7 -32.45 -2.99 -12.67
CA GLU A 7 -32.82 -1.76 -11.96
C GLU A 7 -31.64 -0.81 -11.73
N LEU A 8 -30.45 -1.37 -11.54
CA LEU A 8 -29.22 -0.60 -11.41
C LEU A 8 -28.61 -0.22 -12.77
N ASN A 9 -29.18 -0.70 -13.87
CA ASN A 9 -28.67 -0.57 -15.24
C ASN A 9 -27.20 -1.03 -15.35
N ILE A 10 -26.90 -2.18 -14.76
CA ILE A 10 -25.56 -2.79 -14.72
C ILE A 10 -25.62 -4.24 -15.20
N GLY A 11 -24.50 -4.74 -15.72
CA GLY A 11 -24.39 -6.16 -16.03
C GLY A 11 -24.40 -7.02 -14.76
N LEU A 12 -25.06 -8.19 -14.82
CA LEU A 12 -25.04 -9.18 -13.74
C LEU A 12 -23.61 -9.59 -13.31
N PRO A 13 -22.61 -9.74 -14.21
CA PRO A 13 -21.23 -9.99 -13.80
C PRO A 13 -20.66 -8.87 -12.92
N TRP A 14 -20.95 -7.61 -13.27
CA TRP A 14 -20.49 -6.45 -12.51
C TRP A 14 -21.17 -6.38 -11.14
N MET A 15 -22.47 -6.66 -11.06
CA MET A 15 -23.17 -6.75 -9.78
C MET A 15 -22.55 -7.81 -8.86
N ARG A 16 -22.22 -9.00 -9.38
CA ARG A 16 -21.55 -10.06 -8.61
C ARG A 16 -20.18 -9.63 -8.10
N GLN A 17 -19.41 -8.93 -8.93
CA GLN A 17 -18.12 -8.39 -8.53
C GLN A 17 -18.27 -7.34 -7.42
N SER A 18 -19.18 -6.39 -7.57
CA SER A 18 -19.46 -5.37 -6.56
C SER A 18 -19.90 -5.97 -5.23
N LEU A 19 -20.72 -7.02 -5.24
CA LEU A 19 -21.14 -7.75 -4.02
C LEU A 19 -19.97 -8.47 -3.31
N ALA A 20 -18.88 -8.76 -4.01
CA ALA A 20 -17.68 -9.33 -3.43
C ALA A 20 -16.73 -8.26 -2.85
N GLU A 21 -16.97 -6.97 -3.11
CA GLU A 21 -16.12 -5.90 -2.60
C GLU A 21 -16.24 -5.73 -1.08
N LYS A 22 -15.09 -5.50 -0.44
CA LYS A 22 -15.04 -5.27 1.00
C LYS A 22 -15.82 -4.00 1.35
N GLY A 23 -16.82 -4.15 2.23
CA GLY A 23 -17.65 -3.05 2.70
C GLY A 23 -18.89 -2.77 1.84
N CYS A 24 -19.07 -3.49 0.71
CA CYS A 24 -20.33 -3.46 -0.02
C CYS A 24 -21.48 -4.01 0.85
N PRO A 25 -22.68 -3.40 0.84
CA PRO A 25 -23.85 -3.93 1.53
C PRO A 25 -24.14 -5.37 1.13
N LYS A 26 -24.36 -6.23 2.12
CA LYS A 26 -24.65 -7.65 1.87
C LYS A 26 -26.09 -7.82 1.37
N LEU A 27 -26.23 -8.48 0.23
CA LEU A 27 -27.53 -8.89 -0.31
C LEU A 27 -27.85 -10.31 0.16
N VAL A 28 -28.65 -10.42 1.22
CA VAL A 28 -29.07 -11.71 1.80
C VAL A 28 -30.43 -12.09 1.22
N PRO A 29 -30.59 -13.32 0.67
CA PRO A 29 -31.89 -13.75 0.16
C PRO A 29 -32.87 -14.06 1.28
N ASP A 30 -34.13 -13.72 1.08
CA ASP A 30 -35.24 -14.05 1.99
C ASP A 30 -35.55 -15.55 1.94
N LEU A 31 -35.44 -16.14 0.75
CA LEU A 31 -35.63 -17.57 0.53
C LEU A 31 -34.61 -18.12 -0.45
N ARG A 32 -34.14 -19.35 -0.18
CA ARG A 32 -33.37 -20.15 -1.13
C ARG A 32 -34.19 -21.33 -1.60
N ALA A 33 -34.43 -21.42 -2.90
CA ALA A 33 -35.13 -22.52 -3.55
C ALA A 33 -34.15 -23.25 -4.48
N GLY A 34 -33.49 -24.29 -3.97
CA GLY A 34 -32.40 -24.96 -4.68
C GLY A 34 -31.22 -24.01 -4.91
N LEU A 35 -30.89 -23.77 -6.19
CA LEU A 35 -29.83 -22.84 -6.60
C LEU A 35 -30.33 -21.38 -6.78
N LEU A 36 -31.62 -21.13 -6.59
CA LEU A 36 -32.22 -19.81 -6.75
C LEU A 36 -32.23 -19.06 -5.43
N ASN A 37 -31.74 -17.82 -5.48
CA ASN A 37 -31.88 -16.84 -4.40
C ASN A 37 -33.06 -15.94 -4.72
N LEU A 38 -34.07 -15.95 -3.86
CA LEU A 38 -35.29 -15.16 -3.98
C LEU A 38 -35.25 -14.01 -2.98
N TYR A 39 -35.65 -12.83 -3.45
CA TYR A 39 -35.63 -11.58 -2.70
C TYR A 39 -37.03 -10.98 -2.79
N GLY A 40 -37.62 -10.64 -1.65
CA GLY A 40 -38.81 -9.82 -1.62
C GLY A 40 -38.49 -8.36 -1.95
N ASP A 41 -39.52 -7.62 -2.34
CA ASP A 41 -39.38 -6.22 -2.78
C ASP A 41 -38.78 -5.34 -1.67
N ASP A 42 -39.24 -5.48 -0.43
CA ASP A 42 -38.68 -4.74 0.72
C ASP A 42 -37.18 -4.97 0.92
N THR A 43 -36.73 -6.22 0.76
CA THR A 43 -35.30 -6.59 0.91
C THR A 43 -34.48 -6.04 -0.24
N ALA A 44 -35.01 -6.11 -1.46
CA ALA A 44 -34.43 -5.52 -2.66
C ALA A 44 -34.28 -4.00 -2.52
N GLU A 45 -35.34 -3.29 -2.16
CA GLU A 45 -35.34 -1.82 -2.02
C GLU A 45 -34.39 -1.34 -0.93
N ARG A 46 -34.40 -1.98 0.25
CA ARG A 46 -33.47 -1.64 1.34
C ARG A 46 -32.02 -1.82 0.93
N TRP A 47 -31.74 -2.92 0.23
CA TRP A 47 -30.40 -3.18 -0.26
C TRP A 47 -30.00 -2.15 -1.34
N LEU A 48 -30.88 -1.82 -2.27
CA LEU A 48 -30.64 -0.82 -3.32
C LEU A 48 -30.33 0.55 -2.72
N ALA A 49 -31.09 0.99 -1.71
CA ALA A 49 -30.84 2.25 -1.01
C ALA A 49 -29.44 2.26 -0.34
N ALA A 50 -29.10 1.18 0.37
CA ALA A 50 -27.78 1.03 0.99
C ALA A 50 -26.67 1.00 -0.07
N TYR A 51 -26.89 0.30 -1.18
CA TYR A 51 -25.94 0.16 -2.28
C TYR A 51 -25.67 1.50 -2.98
N ARG A 52 -26.71 2.29 -3.26
CA ARG A 52 -26.58 3.63 -3.87
C ARG A 52 -25.76 4.56 -2.98
N LYS A 53 -26.08 4.62 -1.68
CA LYS A 53 -25.31 5.39 -0.71
C LYS A 53 -23.84 4.92 -0.66
N TRP A 54 -23.62 3.61 -0.63
CA TRP A 54 -22.28 3.06 -0.67
C TRP A 54 -21.53 3.44 -1.95
N ARG A 55 -22.20 3.49 -3.12
CA ARG A 55 -21.59 3.94 -4.39
C ARG A 55 -21.28 5.44 -4.39
N GLU A 56 -22.13 6.26 -3.81
CA GLU A 56 -21.88 7.72 -3.68
C GLU A 56 -20.66 8.02 -2.83
N GLU A 57 -20.43 7.24 -1.77
CA GLU A 57 -19.26 7.35 -0.89
C GLU A 57 -17.97 6.75 -1.51
N GLU A 58 -18.07 6.09 -2.66
CA GLU A 58 -16.94 5.38 -3.28
C GLU A 58 -15.74 6.27 -3.61
N PRO A 59 -15.92 7.49 -4.20
CA PRO A 59 -14.80 8.37 -4.51
C PRO A 59 -14.03 8.78 -3.25
N ALA A 60 -14.75 9.07 -2.16
CA ALA A 60 -14.14 9.42 -0.88
C ALA A 60 -13.36 8.24 -0.28
N ARG A 61 -13.93 7.02 -0.32
CA ARG A 61 -13.22 5.81 0.14
C ARG A 61 -11.97 5.54 -0.69
N LYS A 62 -12.03 5.70 -2.01
CA LYS A 62 -10.86 5.54 -2.90
C LYS A 62 -9.81 6.62 -2.66
N ALA A 63 -10.21 7.87 -2.42
CA ALA A 63 -9.29 8.95 -2.08
C ALA A 63 -8.58 8.69 -0.74
N ALA A 64 -9.32 8.27 0.29
CA ALA A 64 -8.75 7.91 1.58
C ALA A 64 -7.74 6.75 1.47
N LYS A 65 -8.07 5.71 0.69
CA LYS A 65 -7.13 4.62 0.42
C LYS A 65 -5.87 5.10 -0.30
N ARG A 66 -6.01 5.94 -1.33
CA ARG A 66 -4.85 6.51 -2.04
C ARG A 66 -3.97 7.34 -1.10
N ALA A 67 -4.55 8.11 -0.20
CA ALA A 67 -3.79 8.89 0.78
C ALA A 67 -3.02 7.99 1.78
N ASP A 68 -3.63 6.90 2.25
CA ASP A 68 -2.95 5.89 3.09
C ASP A 68 -1.80 5.22 2.32
N ASP A 69 -2.05 4.78 1.09
CA ASP A 69 -1.03 4.17 0.23
C ASP A 69 0.14 5.13 -0.04
N GLU A 70 -0.15 6.41 -0.30
CA GLU A 70 0.88 7.44 -0.49
C GLU A 70 1.67 7.71 0.79
N SER A 71 1.01 7.78 1.94
CA SER A 71 1.68 7.94 3.25
C SER A 71 2.65 6.78 3.52
N ARG A 72 2.20 5.55 3.29
CA ARG A 72 3.05 4.35 3.43
C ARG A 72 4.24 4.37 2.46
N ALA A 73 4.02 4.79 1.22
CA ALA A 73 5.10 4.91 0.24
C ALA A 73 6.13 5.98 0.63
N ARG A 74 5.69 7.12 1.18
CA ARG A 74 6.59 8.16 1.71
C ARG A 74 7.42 7.63 2.87
N PHE A 75 6.79 6.98 3.84
CA PHE A 75 7.49 6.39 4.97
C PHE A 75 8.54 5.36 4.55
N ALA A 76 8.21 4.49 3.58
CA ALA A 76 9.16 3.52 3.03
C ALA A 76 10.36 4.19 2.34
N ARG A 77 10.14 5.28 1.60
CA ARG A 77 11.22 6.05 0.96
C ARG A 77 12.12 6.73 1.99
N GLU A 78 11.54 7.33 3.02
CA GLU A 78 12.30 7.98 4.11
C GLU A 78 13.16 6.98 4.87
N ALA A 79 12.63 5.79 5.16
CA ALA A 79 13.39 4.71 5.78
C ALA A 79 14.57 4.26 4.90
N GLU A 80 14.35 4.09 3.59
CA GLU A 80 15.40 3.71 2.65
C GLU A 80 16.49 4.80 2.54
N MET A 81 16.10 6.06 2.42
CA MET A 81 17.03 7.19 2.40
C MET A 81 17.85 7.27 3.68
N THR A 82 17.24 7.00 4.83
CA THR A 82 17.95 6.95 6.12
C THR A 82 18.99 5.84 6.12
N ARG A 83 18.66 4.65 5.60
CA ARG A 83 19.61 3.54 5.47
C ARG A 83 20.80 3.92 4.58
N ILE A 84 20.52 4.48 3.40
CA ILE A 84 21.55 4.92 2.44
C ILE A 84 22.48 5.96 3.08
N ASN A 85 21.93 6.94 3.81
CA ASN A 85 22.71 7.96 4.50
C ASN A 85 23.66 7.37 5.56
N ILE A 86 23.20 6.36 6.30
CA ILE A 86 24.02 5.66 7.28
C ILE A 86 25.14 4.89 6.57
N GLU A 87 24.82 4.15 5.50
CA GLU A 87 25.81 3.40 4.71
C GLU A 87 26.89 4.34 4.13
N GLN A 88 26.49 5.48 3.55
CA GLN A 88 27.42 6.48 3.02
C GLN A 88 28.33 7.06 4.11
N ARG A 89 27.79 7.33 5.30
CA ARG A 89 28.57 7.83 6.42
C ARG A 89 29.60 6.80 6.89
N LEU A 90 29.21 5.53 7.00
CA LEU A 90 30.13 4.45 7.38
C LEU A 90 31.25 4.27 6.34
N ILE A 91 30.93 4.37 5.05
CA ILE A 91 31.94 4.32 3.98
C ILE A 91 32.91 5.50 4.10
N ALA A 92 32.41 6.73 4.32
CA ALA A 92 33.24 7.91 4.49
C ALA A 92 34.14 7.81 5.73
N GLU A 93 33.62 7.33 6.86
CA GLU A 93 34.40 7.08 8.07
C GLU A 93 35.50 6.03 7.85
N GLY A 94 35.19 4.95 7.12
CA GLY A 94 36.18 3.93 6.73
C GLY A 94 37.29 4.47 5.83
N GLN A 95 36.94 5.28 4.83
CA GLN A 95 37.91 5.93 3.94
C GLN A 95 38.83 6.91 4.69
N ALA A 96 38.27 7.69 5.62
CA ALA A 96 39.05 8.60 6.45
C ALA A 96 40.02 7.85 7.37
N ALA A 97 39.58 6.74 7.98
CA ALA A 97 40.44 5.90 8.82
C ALA A 97 41.58 5.26 8.02
N GLN A 98 41.30 4.80 6.80
CA GLN A 98 42.34 4.23 5.92
C GLN A 98 43.36 5.29 5.50
N ALA A 99 42.91 6.48 5.09
CA ALA A 99 43.79 7.58 4.72
C ALA A 99 44.70 8.01 5.89
N GLN A 100 44.17 8.01 7.12
CA GLN A 100 44.96 8.30 8.32
C GLN A 100 46.03 7.23 8.56
N HIS A 101 45.68 5.94 8.44
CA HIS A 101 46.62 4.84 8.59
C HIS A 101 47.76 4.91 7.55
N GLU A 102 47.41 5.18 6.29
CA GLU A 102 48.40 5.36 5.21
C GLU A 102 49.33 6.55 5.48
N ALA A 103 48.79 7.65 6.03
CA ALA A 103 49.59 8.81 6.42
C ALA A 103 50.53 8.51 7.60
N ASP A 104 50.05 7.78 8.62
CA ASP A 104 50.84 7.38 9.79
C ASP A 104 51.98 6.42 9.39
N GLU A 105 51.71 5.45 8.52
CA GLU A 105 52.74 4.54 7.96
C GLU A 105 53.78 5.29 7.12
N ALA A 106 53.33 6.23 6.28
CA ALA A 106 54.23 7.06 5.48
C ALA A 106 55.14 7.93 6.37
N ALA A 107 54.59 8.50 7.45
CA ALA A 107 55.35 9.28 8.42
C ALA A 107 56.39 8.42 9.15
N PHE A 108 55.99 7.23 9.63
CA PHE A 108 56.88 6.28 10.27
C PHE A 108 58.04 5.84 9.35
N ASN A 109 57.75 5.50 8.09
CA ASN A 109 58.76 5.12 7.11
C ASN A 109 59.73 6.26 6.80
N ALA A 110 59.24 7.50 6.73
CA ALA A 110 60.07 8.67 6.52
C ALA A 110 61.01 8.97 7.71
N GLU A 111 60.58 8.70 8.94
CA GLU A 111 61.44 8.80 10.13
C GLU A 111 62.47 7.66 10.20
N ALA A 112 62.06 6.42 9.92
CA ALA A 112 62.98 5.28 9.85
C ALA A 112 64.10 5.49 8.83
N ALA A 113 63.79 6.08 7.67
CA ALA A 113 64.78 6.41 6.65
C ALA A 113 65.81 7.48 7.08
N LYS A 114 65.45 8.36 8.04
CA LYS A 114 66.37 9.38 8.59
C LYS A 114 67.35 8.82 9.62
N GLY A 115 66.99 7.71 10.28
CA GLY A 115 67.83 7.03 11.28
C GLY A 115 68.91 6.12 10.70
N TRP A 116 68.89 5.85 9.39
CA TRP A 116 69.89 5.05 8.69
C TRP A 116 70.99 5.94 8.10
N LYS A 117 71.86 6.47 8.96
CA LYS A 117 73.14 7.11 8.59
C LYS A 117 74.22 6.73 9.59
#